data_AF-A0A0F9KU32-F1
#
_entry.id   AF-A0A0F9KU32-F1
#
_cell.length_a   1.000
_cell.length_b   1.000
_cell.length_c   1.000
_cell.angle_alpha   90.00
_cell.angle_beta   90.00
_cell.angle_gamma   90.00
#
_symmetry.space_group_name_H-M   'P 1'
#
loop_
_entity.id
_entity.type
_entity.pdbx_description
1 polymer ?
#
loop_
_entity_poly.entity_id
_entity_poly.type
_entity_poly.pdbx_seq_one_letter_code
_entity_poly.pdbx_strand_id
1 'polypeptide(L)'
;MKIAVINSSYLGMKPAARIYNLGEDKIAQYHRLRGDEVYAGPWAPMMLGDSFTTQEADKFYFSVIFTWDIPALIENVNLVRSWGKEVEIGGPAATFMHKYIHTQTGIEPHYGLDDRFEFVPGES
;
A
#
# COMPACT_ATOMS: atom_id res chain seq x y z
N MET A 1 13.91 3.03 8.05
CA MET A 1 12.67 2.33 8.48
C MET A 1 12.41 1.18 7.53
N LYS A 2 11.66 0.16 7.95
CA LYS A 2 11.15 -0.90 7.08
C LYS A 2 9.75 -0.50 6.60
N ILE A 3 9.59 -0.28 5.30
CA ILE A 3 8.37 0.26 4.70
C ILE A 3 7.75 -0.79 3.77
N ALA A 4 6.47 -1.06 3.95
CA ALA A 4 5.71 -1.95 3.09
C ALA A 4 4.72 -1.15 2.24
N VAL A 5 4.86 -1.21 0.93
CA VAL A 5 3.95 -0.59 -0.05
C VAL A 5 3.18 -1.71 -0.75
N ILE A 6 1.89 -1.82 -0.44
CA ILE A 6 1.07 -2.98 -0.78
C ILE A 6 0.10 -2.65 -1.92
N ASN A 7 0.23 -3.43 -2.99
CA ASN A 7 -0.73 -3.46 -4.07
C ASN A 7 -1.94 -4.33 -3.73
N SER A 8 -3.04 -3.66 -3.42
CA SER A 8 -4.29 -4.32 -3.06
C SER A 8 -5.10 -4.72 -4.30
N SER A 9 -4.74 -4.23 -5.49
CA SER A 9 -5.35 -4.59 -6.76
C SER A 9 -4.45 -5.51 -7.60
N TYR A 10 -3.72 -6.40 -6.94
CA TYR A 10 -2.76 -7.28 -7.62
C TYR A 10 -3.46 -8.53 -8.19
N LEU A 11 -3.49 -8.68 -9.51
CA LEU A 11 -4.07 -9.86 -10.19
C LEU A 11 -3.02 -10.93 -10.50
N GLY A 12 -2.43 -11.57 -9.49
CA GLY A 12 -1.88 -12.93 -9.62
C GLY A 12 -0.37 -13.12 -9.88
N MET A 13 0.06 -14.39 -9.92
CA MET A 13 1.48 -14.82 -9.85
C MET A 13 2.28 -14.72 -11.16
N LYS A 14 1.73 -14.15 -12.25
CA LYS A 14 2.41 -14.09 -13.56
C LYS A 14 2.99 -12.69 -13.84
N PRO A 15 4.15 -12.59 -14.54
CA PRO A 15 4.82 -11.31 -14.82
C PRO A 15 3.97 -10.25 -15.53
N ALA A 16 2.99 -10.68 -16.36
CA ALA A 16 2.08 -9.79 -17.09
C ALA A 16 0.74 -9.51 -16.39
N ALA A 17 0.58 -10.00 -15.16
CA ALA A 17 -0.67 -9.91 -14.39
C ALA A 17 -0.61 -8.84 -13.28
N ARG A 18 0.48 -8.06 -13.28
CA ARG A 18 0.62 -6.86 -12.44
C ARG A 18 -0.30 -5.78 -12.97
N ILE A 19 -1.26 -5.35 -12.15
CA ILE A 19 -1.89 -4.06 -12.37
C ILE A 19 -0.87 -3.02 -11.92
N TYR A 20 -0.34 -2.28 -12.90
CA TYR A 20 0.59 -1.20 -12.64
C TYR A 20 -0.07 -0.13 -11.75
N ASN A 21 0.57 0.19 -10.63
CA ASN A 21 0.10 1.18 -9.68
C ASN A 21 1.16 2.26 -9.49
N LEU A 22 1.10 3.31 -10.30
CA LEU A 22 2.04 4.43 -10.24
C LEU A 22 2.15 5.05 -8.84
N GLY A 23 1.05 5.09 -8.08
CA GLY A 23 1.06 5.64 -6.74
C GLY A 23 1.98 4.87 -5.79
N GLU A 24 2.00 3.54 -5.90
CA GLU A 24 2.90 2.70 -5.11
C GLU A 24 4.36 2.91 -5.48
N ASP A 25 4.68 2.95 -6.77
CA ASP A 25 6.05 3.14 -7.22
C ASP A 25 6.61 4.49 -6.76
N LYS A 26 5.79 5.56 -6.81
CA LYS A 26 6.17 6.88 -6.29
C LYS A 26 6.45 6.84 -4.79
N ILE A 27 5.59 6.19 -4.00
CA ILE A 27 5.78 6.03 -2.54
C ILE A 27 7.03 5.20 -2.24
N ALA A 28 7.19 4.08 -2.94
CA ALA A 28 8.32 3.19 -2.76
C ALA A 28 9.64 3.92 -3.07
N GLN A 29 9.68 4.65 -4.18
CA GLN A 29 10.85 5.41 -4.58
C GLN A 29 11.15 6.57 -3.62
N TYR A 30 10.11 7.25 -3.12
CA TYR A 30 10.27 8.30 -2.11
C TYR A 30 11.00 7.78 -0.87
N HIS A 31 10.61 6.60 -0.37
CA HIS A 31 11.24 5.97 0.78
C HIS A 31 12.65 5.45 0.47
N ARG A 32 12.86 4.82 -0.70
CA ARG A 32 14.20 4.37 -1.14
C ARG A 32 15.20 5.52 -1.20
N LEU A 33 14.80 6.67 -1.75
CA LEU A 33 15.65 7.87 -1.83
C LEU A 33 16.04 8.43 -0.46
N ARG A 34 15.29 8.11 0.59
CA ARG A 34 15.59 8.49 1.98
C ARG A 34 16.45 7.46 2.71
N GLY A 35 16.79 6.34 2.07
CA GLY A 35 17.56 5.25 2.67
C GLY A 35 16.72 4.29 3.52
N ASP A 36 15.39 4.28 3.34
CA ASP A 36 14.53 3.27 3.97
C ASP A 36 14.64 1.91 3.26
N GLU A 37 14.40 0.83 4.00
CA GLU A 37 14.29 -0.52 3.46
C GLU A 37 12.85 -0.74 2.99
N VAL A 38 12.63 -0.94 1.68
CA VAL A 38 11.30 -0.87 1.08
C VAL A 38 10.91 -2.17 0.39
N TYR A 39 9.77 -2.72 0.78
CA TYR A 39 9.03 -3.70 -0.01
C TYR A 39 7.93 -3.01 -0.82
N ALA A 40 7.81 -3.32 -2.12
CA ALA A 40 6.71 -2.87 -2.97
C ALA A 40 6.17 -4.06 -3.77
N GLY A 41 4.90 -4.41 -3.57
CA GLY A 41 4.33 -5.61 -4.19
C GLY A 41 3.01 -6.08 -3.59
N PRO A 42 2.56 -7.30 -3.90
CA PRO A 42 1.32 -7.85 -3.37
C PRO A 42 1.35 -8.03 -1.85
N TRP A 43 0.17 -8.11 -1.24
CA TRP A 43 0.06 -8.50 0.16
C TRP A 43 0.61 -9.92 0.40
N ALA A 44 1.44 -10.06 1.43
CA ALA A 44 1.88 -11.35 1.94
C ALA A 44 1.94 -11.31 3.48
N PRO A 45 1.17 -12.15 4.20
CA PRO A 45 0.98 -12.01 5.65
C PRO A 45 2.15 -12.55 6.50
N MET A 46 3.03 -13.37 5.92
CA MET A 46 4.19 -13.95 6.62
C MET A 46 5.51 -13.25 6.27
N MET A 47 5.79 -13.11 4.98
CA MET A 47 7.03 -12.59 4.43
C MET A 47 6.73 -11.65 3.28
N LEU A 48 7.27 -10.43 3.32
CA LEU A 48 7.15 -9.47 2.23
C LEU A 48 8.32 -9.69 1.25
N GLY A 49 8.12 -10.63 0.32
CA GLY A 49 9.16 -11.08 -0.60
C GLY A 49 10.37 -11.66 0.14
N ASP A 50 11.56 -11.43 -0.41
CA ASP A 50 12.84 -11.80 0.21
C ASP A 50 13.40 -10.69 1.12
N SER A 51 12.59 -9.65 1.44
CA SER A 51 13.06 -8.46 2.16
C SER A 51 13.03 -8.68 3.68
N PHE A 52 11.84 -8.77 4.28
CA PHE A 52 11.66 -8.93 5.73
C PHE A 52 10.33 -9.60 6.06
N THR A 53 10.19 -10.10 7.29
CA THR A 53 8.91 -10.64 7.77
C THR A 53 7.88 -9.51 7.83
N THR A 54 6.61 -9.81 7.54
CA THR A 54 5.58 -8.75 7.42
C THR A 54 5.48 -7.90 8.69
N GLN A 55 5.62 -8.51 9.87
CA GLN A 55 5.55 -7.79 11.15
C GLN A 55 6.78 -6.92 11.45
N GLU A 56 7.90 -7.09 10.75
CA GLU A 56 9.06 -6.20 10.90
C GLU A 56 8.87 -4.85 10.21
N ALA A 57 7.88 -4.70 9.32
CA ALA A 57 7.56 -3.40 8.75
C ALA A 57 7.16 -2.41 9.85
N ASP A 58 7.70 -1.20 9.80
CA ASP A 58 7.34 -0.10 10.69
C ASP A 58 6.03 0.57 10.23
N LYS A 59 5.86 0.68 8.91
CA LYS A 59 4.75 1.39 8.27
C LYS A 59 4.27 0.67 7.01
N PHE A 60 2.96 0.71 6.80
CA PHE A 60 2.29 0.17 5.63
C PHE A 60 1.58 1.27 4.84
N TYR A 61 1.73 1.21 3.52
CA TYR A 61 0.88 1.91 2.57
C TYR A 61 0.04 0.86 1.83
N PHE A 62 -1.27 1.02 1.81
CA PHE A 62 -2.16 0.20 0.98
C PHE A 62 -2.72 1.06 -0.15
N SER A 63 -2.45 0.67 -1.40
CA SER A 63 -3.04 1.32 -2.56
C SER A 63 -4.02 0.37 -3.25
N VAL A 64 -5.20 0.88 -3.58
CA VAL A 64 -6.27 0.11 -4.23
C VAL A 64 -6.81 0.85 -5.45
N ILE A 65 -6.86 0.14 -6.57
CA ILE A 65 -7.29 0.69 -7.85
C ILE A 65 -8.78 0.42 -8.10
N PHE A 66 -9.26 -0.77 -7.73
CA PHE A 66 -10.63 -1.19 -8.00
C PHE A 66 -11.47 -1.37 -6.73
N THR A 67 -12.74 -0.99 -6.78
CA THR A 67 -13.62 -1.00 -5.61
C THR A 67 -13.96 -2.41 -5.11
N TRP A 68 -13.90 -3.43 -5.98
CA TRP A 68 -14.13 -4.82 -5.58
C TRP A 68 -12.99 -5.39 -4.73
N ASP A 69 -11.80 -4.78 -4.73
CA ASP A 69 -10.66 -5.19 -3.92
C ASP A 69 -10.71 -4.61 -2.49
N ILE A 70 -11.60 -3.65 -2.23
CA ILE A 70 -11.70 -2.95 -0.94
C ILE A 70 -11.98 -3.88 0.24
N PRO A 71 -12.86 -4.89 0.17
CA PRO A 71 -13.08 -5.79 1.29
C PRO A 71 -11.80 -6.50 1.75
N ALA A 72 -11.00 -7.01 0.81
CA ALA A 72 -9.72 -7.65 1.12
C ALA A 72 -8.69 -6.64 1.68
N LEU A 73 -8.66 -5.42 1.14
CA LEU A 73 -7.84 -4.34 1.72
C LEU A 73 -8.22 -4.08 3.19
N ILE A 74 -9.52 -4.00 3.52
CA ILE A 74 -9.98 -3.73 4.89
C ILE A 74 -9.53 -4.83 5.85
N GLU A 75 -9.63 -6.09 5.44
CA GLU A 75 -9.16 -7.23 6.24
C GLU A 75 -7.66 -7.12 6.54
N ASN A 76 -6.84 -6.85 5.51
CA ASN A 76 -5.39 -6.71 5.65
C ASN A 76 -5.01 -5.50 6.51
N VAL A 77 -5.67 -4.36 6.31
CA VAL A 77 -5.48 -3.15 7.10
C VAL A 77 -5.79 -3.41 8.57
N ASN A 78 -6.92 -4.05 8.88
CA ASN A 78 -7.30 -4.32 10.27
C ASN A 78 -6.35 -5.31 10.94
N LEU A 79 -5.83 -6.30 10.20
CA LEU A 79 -4.78 -7.20 10.70
C LEU A 79 -3.51 -6.42 11.04
N VAL A 80 -3.02 -5.58 10.13
CA VAL A 80 -1.82 -4.75 10.35
C VAL A 80 -2.00 -3.79 11.52
N ARG A 81 -3.17 -3.16 11.65
CA ARG A 81 -3.51 -2.30 12.78
C ARG A 81 -3.55 -3.07 14.10
N SER A 82 -4.01 -4.32 14.10
CA SER A 82 -4.00 -5.17 15.31
C SER A 82 -2.59 -5.42 15.85
N TRP A 83 -1.57 -5.28 15.00
CA TRP A 83 -0.16 -5.35 15.38
C TRP A 83 0.41 -3.99 15.83
N GLY A 84 -0.41 -2.94 15.90
CA GLY A 84 0.01 -1.59 16.30
C GLY A 84 0.85 -0.85 15.26
N LYS A 85 0.76 -1.23 13.99
CA LYS A 85 1.55 -0.64 12.89
C LYS A 85 0.90 0.63 12.34
N GLU A 86 1.72 1.53 11.83
CA GLU A 86 1.26 2.72 11.12
C GLU A 86 0.74 2.32 9.73
N VAL A 87 -0.42 2.86 9.34
CA VAL A 87 -1.09 2.51 8.08
C VAL A 87 -1.59 3.78 7.40
N GLU A 88 -1.26 3.91 6.11
CA GLU A 88 -1.88 4.87 5.20
C GLU A 88 -2.58 4.13 4.05
N ILE A 89 -3.69 4.68 3.56
CA ILE A 89 -4.51 4.09 2.49
C ILE A 89 -4.65 5.12 1.36
N GLY A 90 -4.51 4.68 0.11
CA GLY A 90 -4.68 5.52 -1.06
C GLY A 90 -5.15 4.76 -2.30
N GLY A 91 -5.04 5.42 -3.44
CA GLY A 91 -5.49 4.90 -4.73
C GLY A 91 -6.89 5.39 -5.12
N PRO A 92 -7.26 5.25 -6.41
CA PRO A 92 -8.49 5.82 -6.94
C PRO A 92 -9.74 5.21 -6.30
N ALA A 93 -9.79 3.89 -6.09
CA ALA A 93 -10.94 3.27 -5.43
C ALA A 93 -11.09 3.74 -3.97
N ALA A 94 -9.98 3.95 -3.26
CA ALA A 94 -10.02 4.46 -1.90
C ALA A 94 -10.56 5.90 -1.86
N THR A 95 -10.20 6.72 -2.84
CA THR A 95 -10.77 8.06 -3.02
C THR A 95 -12.29 8.02 -3.20
N PHE A 96 -12.80 7.16 -4.09
CA PHE A 96 -14.24 7.08 -4.35
C PHE A 96 -15.04 6.49 -3.18
N MET A 97 -14.45 5.55 -2.42
CA MET A 97 -15.11 4.82 -1.34
C MET A 97 -14.62 5.25 0.05
N HIS A 98 -14.09 6.47 0.17
CA HIS A 98 -13.37 6.93 1.36
C HIS A 98 -14.20 6.81 2.65
N LYS A 99 -15.48 7.20 2.63
CA LYS A 99 -16.39 7.07 3.79
C LYS A 99 -16.57 5.62 4.24
N TYR A 100 -16.67 4.69 3.28
CA TYR A 100 -16.82 3.28 3.60
C TYR A 100 -15.55 2.74 4.26
N ILE A 101 -14.38 3.02 3.68
CA ILE A 101 -13.09 2.62 4.25
C ILE A 101 -12.89 3.22 5.64
N HIS A 102 -13.16 4.52 5.82
CA HIS A 102 -13.07 5.18 7.11
C HIS A 102 -14.00 4.53 8.15
N THR A 103 -15.25 4.22 7.78
CA THR A 103 -16.19 3.54 8.68
C THR A 103 -15.68 2.17 9.14
N GLN A 104 -15.00 1.42 8.27
CA GLN A 104 -14.55 0.06 8.55
C GLN A 104 -13.17 -0.02 9.23
N THR A 105 -12.34 1.01 9.06
CA THR A 105 -10.92 0.98 9.49
C THR A 105 -10.55 2.12 10.44
N GLY A 106 -11.36 3.18 10.52
CA GLY A 106 -11.04 4.43 11.21
C GLY A 106 -9.95 5.27 10.54
N ILE A 107 -9.42 4.85 9.38
CA ILE A 107 -8.39 5.56 8.62
C ILE A 107 -9.08 6.38 7.54
N GLU A 108 -8.76 7.67 7.46
CA GLU A 108 -9.15 8.48 6.30
C GLU A 108 -8.17 8.20 5.15
N PRO A 109 -8.63 7.69 4.00
CA PRO A 109 -7.76 7.53 2.85
C PRO A 109 -7.23 8.87 2.35
N HIS A 110 -6.01 8.87 1.82
CA HIS A 110 -5.47 10.05 1.16
C HIS A 110 -6.30 10.44 -0.06
N TYR A 111 -6.60 11.73 -0.19
CA TYR A 111 -7.36 12.29 -1.30
C TYR A 111 -6.46 13.13 -2.21
N GLY A 112 -6.50 12.84 -3.51
CA GLY A 112 -5.75 13.60 -4.51
C GLY A 112 -4.26 13.23 -4.57
N LEU A 113 -3.45 14.17 -5.04
CA LEU A 113 -2.00 14.01 -5.12
C LEU A 113 -1.39 14.22 -3.73
N ASP A 114 -0.27 13.57 -3.47
CA ASP A 114 0.47 13.74 -2.22
C ASP A 114 1.78 14.48 -2.49
N ASP A 115 1.91 15.67 -1.92
CA ASP A 115 3.06 16.54 -2.13
C ASP A 115 4.40 15.88 -1.75
N ARG A 116 4.39 14.87 -0.86
CA ARG A 116 5.62 14.17 -0.44
C ARG A 116 6.26 13.42 -1.61
N PHE A 117 5.45 12.84 -2.50
CA PHE A 117 5.92 11.95 -3.55
C PHE A 117 5.41 12.30 -4.95
N GLU A 118 4.66 13.39 -5.12
CA GLU A 118 4.13 13.75 -6.44
C GLU A 118 5.23 14.02 -7.48
N PHE A 119 6.32 14.66 -7.06
CA PHE A 119 7.49 14.96 -7.90
C PHE A 119 8.54 13.85 -7.91
N VAL A 120 8.26 12.72 -7.25
CA VAL A 120 9.14 11.54 -7.29
C VAL A 120 8.79 10.75 -8.55
N PRO A 121 9.77 10.43 -9.42
CA PRO A 121 9.52 9.55 -10.55
C PRO A 121 9.21 8.13 -10.05
N GLY A 122 8.31 7.42 -10.72
CA GLY A 122 8.18 5.97 -10.50
C GLY A 122 9.41 5.22 -11.00
N GLU A 123 9.59 3.96 -10.60
CA GLU A 123 10.61 3.10 -11.21
C GLU A 123 10.17 2.76 -12.65
N SER A 124 11.00 3.16 -13.62
CA SER A 124 10.83 2.85 -15.04
C SER A 124 11.47 1.53 -15.43
#